data_AF-A0A0B0N4T2-F1
#
_entry.id   AF-A0A0B0N4T2-F1
#
_cell.length_a   1.000
_cell.length_b   1.000
_cell.length_c   1.000
_cell.angle_alpha   90.00
_cell.angle_beta   90.00
_cell.angle_gamma   90.00
#
_symmetry.space_group_name_H-M   'P 1'
#
loop_
_entity.id
_entity.type
_entity.pdbx_description
1 polymer ?
#
loop_
_entity_poly.entity_id
_entity_poly.type
_entity_poly.pdbx_seq_one_letter_code
_entity_poly.pdbx_strand_id
1 'polypeptide(L)'
;MTTELPTSITCDDDDEDEDIIVKATIERYKKASDSSNTGSVAEVNAQFYQQEADKLRNQIRNLQNANRHMLGESIGGLPMKELKSLESRLEKGISRIRSKKNELLFAEIEYMQKREIDLHNNNQLLRAKIAENERKQQSMNLMPGGSSANFEALHSQPYDSRNYFQVDALQPATNYYNPQQQQDQIALQLLMLWGRAWFIAAVSVLVKNILALCQMKATI
;
A
#
# COMPACT_ATOMS: atom_id res chain seq x y z
N MET A 1 -102.05 -64.37 -30.56
CA MET A 1 -101.03 -64.50 -31.62
C MET A 1 -100.57 -63.09 -31.95
N THR A 2 -99.53 -62.58 -31.27
CA THR A 2 -98.11 -62.65 -31.71
C THR A 2 -97.96 -61.96 -33.07
N THR A 3 -97.22 -60.87 -33.21
CA THR A 3 -95.78 -60.78 -32.96
C THR A 3 -95.31 -59.32 -32.84
N GLU A 4 -94.52 -59.03 -31.80
CA GLU A 4 -93.48 -57.99 -31.87
C GLU A 4 -92.21 -58.55 -32.54
N LEU A 5 -91.45 -57.68 -33.21
CA LEU A 5 -89.98 -57.59 -33.13
C LEU A 5 -89.49 -56.26 -33.81
N PRO A 6 -88.28 -55.78 -33.46
CA PRO A 6 -87.91 -54.36 -33.40
C PRO A 6 -86.78 -53.97 -34.37
N THR A 7 -86.16 -52.81 -34.10
CA THR A 7 -84.76 -52.38 -34.36
C THR A 7 -84.59 -51.24 -35.36
N SER A 8 -84.22 -50.06 -34.87
CA SER A 8 -82.91 -49.49 -35.17
C SER A 8 -82.51 -48.45 -34.12
N ILE A 9 -81.51 -48.82 -33.33
CA ILE A 9 -80.64 -47.92 -32.57
C ILE A 9 -79.63 -47.33 -33.57
N THR A 10 -79.46 -46.01 -33.54
CA THR A 10 -78.20 -45.26 -33.76
C THR A 10 -78.48 -43.87 -33.16
N CYS A 11 -77.99 -43.55 -31.95
CA CYS A 11 -76.64 -43.05 -31.64
C CYS A 11 -76.33 -41.81 -32.48
N ASP A 12 -76.14 -40.65 -31.82
CA ASP A 12 -75.18 -39.58 -32.17
C ASP A 12 -75.43 -38.33 -31.28
N ASP A 13 -75.31 -38.47 -29.95
CA ASP A 13 -75.32 -37.32 -29.01
C ASP A 13 -74.00 -37.25 -28.17
N ASP A 14 -72.96 -38.02 -28.52
CA ASP A 14 -71.76 -38.20 -27.68
C ASP A 14 -70.64 -37.15 -27.89
N ASP A 15 -70.74 -36.25 -28.88
CA ASP A 15 -69.65 -35.32 -29.23
C ASP A 15 -69.57 -34.06 -28.34
N GLU A 16 -70.69 -33.60 -27.77
CA GLU A 16 -70.73 -32.39 -26.92
C GLU A 16 -70.16 -32.66 -25.52
N ASP A 17 -70.34 -33.87 -24.99
CA ASP A 17 -69.83 -34.25 -23.67
C ASP A 17 -68.30 -34.42 -23.68
N GLU A 18 -67.71 -34.89 -24.79
CA GLU A 18 -66.27 -35.08 -24.91
C GLU A 18 -65.51 -33.74 -24.96
N ASP A 19 -66.03 -32.72 -25.64
CA ASP A 19 -65.43 -31.37 -25.68
C ASP A 19 -65.52 -30.66 -24.31
N ILE A 20 -66.62 -30.85 -23.58
CA ILE A 20 -66.78 -30.33 -22.21
C ILE A 20 -65.77 -31.00 -21.27
N ILE A 21 -65.60 -32.32 -21.38
CA ILE A 21 -64.65 -33.09 -20.56
C ILE A 21 -63.20 -32.70 -20.89
N VAL A 22 -62.86 -32.53 -22.16
CA VAL A 22 -61.52 -32.11 -22.61
C VAL A 22 -61.20 -30.70 -22.12
N LYS A 23 -62.13 -29.74 -22.26
CA LYS A 23 -61.96 -28.38 -21.74
C LYS A 23 -61.78 -28.36 -20.22
N ALA A 24 -62.61 -29.10 -19.48
CA ALA A 24 -62.51 -29.20 -18.02
C ALA A 24 -61.21 -29.88 -17.57
N THR A 25 -60.68 -30.82 -18.35
CA THR A 25 -59.40 -31.48 -18.09
C THR A 25 -58.23 -30.54 -18.34
N ILE A 26 -58.24 -29.80 -19.46
CA ILE A 26 -57.24 -28.77 -19.77
C ILE A 26 -57.22 -27.69 -18.69
N GLU A 27 -58.39 -27.22 -18.24
CA GLU A 27 -58.49 -26.23 -17.17
C GLU A 27 -57.93 -26.74 -15.85
N ARG A 28 -58.18 -28.01 -15.50
CA ARG A 28 -57.58 -28.64 -14.32
C ARG A 28 -56.06 -28.74 -14.40
N TYR A 29 -55.51 -29.10 -15.55
CA TYR A 29 -54.06 -29.16 -15.75
C TYR A 29 -53.41 -27.77 -15.70
N LYS A 30 -54.05 -26.75 -16.29
CA LYS A 30 -53.58 -25.36 -16.26
C LYS A 30 -53.62 -24.80 -14.84
N LYS A 31 -54.69 -25.06 -14.10
CA LYS A 31 -54.81 -24.65 -12.69
C LYS A 31 -53.81 -25.38 -11.79
N ALA A 32 -53.50 -26.65 -12.09
CA ALA A 32 -52.48 -27.40 -11.38
C ALA A 32 -51.05 -26.90 -11.70
N SER A 33 -50.76 -26.51 -12.95
CA SER A 33 -49.47 -25.90 -13.31
C SER A 33 -49.27 -24.53 -12.67
N ASP A 34 -50.34 -23.73 -12.62
CA ASP A 34 -50.33 -22.42 -11.96
C ASP A 34 -50.29 -22.55 -10.43
N SER A 35 -50.72 -23.68 -9.87
CA SER A 35 -50.69 -23.97 -8.42
C SER A 35 -49.32 -24.40 -7.89
N SER A 36 -48.30 -24.51 -8.74
CA SER A 36 -46.89 -24.46 -8.30
C SER A 36 -46.57 -23.04 -7.85
N ASN A 37 -47.16 -22.63 -6.73
CA ASN A 37 -46.97 -21.34 -6.08
C ASN A 37 -45.57 -21.20 -5.44
N THR A 38 -44.69 -22.17 -5.70
CA THR A 38 -43.24 -22.01 -5.63
C THR A 38 -42.76 -21.81 -7.06
N GLY A 39 -42.23 -20.64 -7.39
CA GLY A 39 -41.57 -20.40 -8.68
C GLY A 39 -40.60 -21.54 -9.01
N SER A 40 -40.31 -21.75 -10.30
CA SER A 40 -39.37 -22.79 -10.74
C SER A 40 -38.09 -22.78 -9.89
N VAL A 41 -37.42 -23.91 -9.72
CA VAL A 41 -36.13 -23.98 -8.99
C VAL A 41 -35.15 -22.89 -9.47
N ALA A 42 -35.20 -22.55 -10.76
CA ALA A 42 -34.43 -21.45 -11.34
C ALA A 42 -34.83 -20.06 -10.81
N GLU A 43 -36.14 -19.81 -10.62
CA GLU A 43 -36.69 -18.56 -10.09
C GLU A 43 -36.37 -18.39 -8.60
N VAL A 44 -36.49 -19.47 -7.81
CA VAL A 44 -36.09 -19.47 -6.38
C VAL A 44 -34.59 -19.19 -6.23
N ASN A 45 -33.75 -19.81 -7.07
CA ASN A 45 -32.31 -19.54 -7.08
C ASN A 45 -31.99 -18.09 -7.51
N ALA A 46 -32.69 -17.55 -8.51
CA ALA A 46 -32.50 -16.17 -8.93
C ALA A 46 -32.85 -15.18 -7.81
N GLN A 47 -33.98 -15.40 -7.11
CA GLN A 47 -34.38 -14.59 -5.96
C GLN A 47 -33.37 -14.69 -4.80
N PHE A 48 -32.85 -15.89 -4.53
CA PHE A 48 -31.80 -16.08 -3.52
C PHE A 48 -30.54 -15.25 -3.82
N TYR A 49 -30.02 -15.33 -5.06
CA TYR A 49 -28.84 -14.55 -5.43
C TYR A 49 -29.10 -13.05 -5.45
N GLN A 50 -30.32 -12.63 -5.79
CA GLN A 50 -30.71 -11.22 -5.71
C GLN A 50 -30.69 -10.72 -4.26
N GLN A 51 -31.25 -11.49 -3.32
CA GLN A 51 -31.21 -11.18 -1.89
C GLN A 51 -29.77 -11.11 -1.34
N GLU A 52 -28.92 -12.06 -1.71
CA GLU A 52 -27.52 -12.04 -1.26
C GLU A 52 -26.75 -10.85 -1.86
N ALA A 53 -27.02 -10.50 -3.12
CA ALA A 53 -26.46 -9.29 -3.74
C ALA A 53 -26.90 -8.01 -3.02
N ASP A 54 -28.17 -7.90 -2.62
CA ASP A 54 -28.67 -6.73 -1.91
C ASP A 54 -28.12 -6.63 -0.49
N LYS A 55 -27.95 -7.76 0.18
CA LYS A 55 -27.25 -7.85 1.47
C LYS A 55 -25.80 -7.38 1.35
N LEU A 56 -25.07 -7.82 0.33
CA LEU A 56 -23.69 -7.36 0.07
C LEU A 56 -23.65 -5.86 -0.26
N ARG A 57 -24.58 -5.34 -1.07
CA ARG A 57 -24.70 -3.90 -1.35
C ARG A 57 -24.91 -3.08 -0.08
N ASN A 58 -25.76 -3.57 0.83
CA ASN A 58 -25.98 -2.92 2.11
C ASN A 58 -24.74 -2.97 3.01
N GLN A 59 -24.01 -4.08 3.05
CA GLN A 59 -22.73 -4.17 3.77
C GLN A 59 -21.70 -3.18 3.22
N ILE A 60 -21.58 -3.05 1.90
CA ILE A 60 -20.68 -2.08 1.25
C ILE A 60 -21.05 -0.66 1.66
N ARG A 61 -22.34 -0.29 1.58
CA ARG A 61 -22.81 1.04 1.99
C ARG A 61 -22.50 1.32 3.46
N ASN A 62 -22.73 0.34 4.34
CA ASN A 62 -22.43 0.48 5.77
C ASN A 62 -20.94 0.69 6.03
N LEU A 63 -20.07 -0.07 5.37
CA LEU A 63 -18.62 0.09 5.47
C LEU A 63 -18.16 1.45 4.94
N GLN A 64 -18.69 1.90 3.80
CA GLN A 64 -18.39 3.21 3.23
C GLN A 64 -18.81 4.34 4.17
N ASN A 65 -20.01 4.26 4.75
CA ASN A 65 -20.49 5.24 5.72
C ASN A 65 -19.61 5.25 6.98
N ALA A 66 -19.27 4.07 7.50
CA ALA A 66 -18.35 3.96 8.64
C ALA A 66 -16.98 4.57 8.34
N ASN A 67 -16.44 4.39 7.13
CA ASN A 67 -15.19 5.00 6.72
C ASN A 67 -15.29 6.52 6.67
N ARG A 68 -16.36 7.08 6.08
CA ARG A 68 -16.61 8.53 6.08
C ARG A 68 -16.66 9.09 7.49
N HIS A 69 -17.38 8.44 8.40
CA HIS A 69 -17.41 8.85 9.81
C HIS A 69 -16.02 8.83 10.45
N MET A 70 -15.22 7.77 10.22
CA MET A 70 -13.83 7.71 10.71
C MET A 70 -12.94 8.83 10.14
N LEU A 71 -13.24 9.33 8.94
CA LEU A 71 -12.53 10.43 8.29
C LEU A 71 -13.02 11.82 8.73
N GLY A 72 -14.02 11.92 9.61
CA GLY A 72 -14.57 13.21 10.02
C GLY A 72 -15.77 13.67 9.18
N GLU A 73 -16.22 12.88 8.20
CA GLU A 73 -17.25 13.27 7.24
C GLU A 73 -18.65 12.80 7.65
N SER A 74 -19.69 13.51 7.21
CA SER A 74 -21.11 13.16 7.43
C SER A 74 -21.51 12.94 8.91
N ILE A 75 -20.81 13.56 9.86
CA ILE A 75 -21.00 13.32 11.31
C ILE A 75 -22.26 13.98 11.88
N GLY A 76 -22.77 15.05 11.26
CA GLY A 76 -23.86 15.87 11.80
C GLY A 76 -25.19 15.15 12.05
N GLY A 77 -25.39 13.95 11.46
CA GLY A 77 -26.57 13.12 11.68
C GLY A 77 -26.43 12.06 12.77
N LEU A 78 -25.25 11.91 13.39
CA LEU A 78 -25.00 10.86 14.38
C LEU A 78 -25.53 11.25 15.76
N PRO A 79 -26.19 10.34 16.49
CA PRO A 79 -26.59 10.60 17.87
C PRO A 79 -25.36 10.66 18.78
N MET A 80 -25.48 11.41 19.88
CA MET A 80 -24.38 11.64 20.84
C MET A 80 -23.68 10.35 21.32
N LYS A 81 -24.43 9.26 21.49
CA LYS A 81 -23.88 7.95 21.89
C LYS A 81 -22.91 7.38 20.83
N GLU A 82 -23.29 7.48 19.56
CA GLU A 82 -22.46 6.99 18.45
C GLU A 82 -21.25 7.89 18.24
N LEU A 83 -21.41 9.20 18.42
CA LEU A 83 -20.31 10.16 18.34
C LEU A 83 -19.23 9.88 19.39
N LYS A 84 -19.62 9.64 20.65
CA LYS A 84 -18.69 9.24 21.72
C LYS A 84 -17.99 7.91 21.43
N SER A 85 -18.71 6.97 20.82
CA SER A 85 -18.13 5.68 20.43
C SER A 85 -17.08 5.86 19.31
N LEU A 86 -17.38 6.71 18.33
CA LEU A 86 -16.47 7.05 17.23
C LEU A 86 -15.20 7.74 17.76
N GLU A 87 -15.35 8.74 18.63
CA GLU A 87 -14.25 9.44 19.30
C GLU A 87 -13.34 8.45 20.05
N SER A 88 -13.90 7.61 20.92
CA SER A 88 -13.12 6.62 21.67
C SER A 88 -12.36 5.65 20.76
N ARG A 89 -12.94 5.26 19.62
CA ARG A 89 -12.27 4.40 18.62
C ARG A 89 -11.11 5.13 17.97
N LEU A 90 -11.30 6.40 17.58
CA LEU A 90 -10.25 7.22 16.98
C LEU A 90 -9.10 7.47 17.96
N GLU A 91 -9.40 7.83 19.20
CA GLU A 91 -8.40 8.03 20.26
C GLU A 91 -7.53 6.77 20.47
N LYS A 92 -8.17 5.60 20.56
CA LYS A 92 -7.47 4.32 20.68
C LYS A 92 -6.60 4.04 19.45
N GLY A 93 -7.10 4.31 18.25
CA GLY A 93 -6.36 4.15 17.00
C GLY A 93 -5.12 5.05 16.95
N ILE A 94 -5.29 6.34 17.25
CA ILE A 94 -4.21 7.34 17.28
C ILE A 94 -3.17 6.96 18.34
N SER A 95 -3.60 6.54 19.53
CA SER A 95 -2.72 6.09 20.60
C SER A 95 -1.86 4.89 20.15
N ARG A 96 -2.47 3.88 19.53
CA ARG A 96 -1.73 2.73 18.96
C ARG A 96 -0.72 3.13 17.89
N ILE A 97 -1.11 4.02 16.98
CA ILE A 97 -0.21 4.53 15.92
C ILE A 97 0.99 5.25 16.55
N ARG A 98 0.74 6.12 17.53
CA ARG A 98 1.79 6.88 18.22
C ARG A 98 2.75 5.93 18.95
N SER A 99 2.24 4.97 19.70
CA SER A 99 3.05 3.97 20.40
C SER A 99 3.92 3.19 19.42
N LYS A 100 3.35 2.73 18.29
CA LYS A 100 4.13 1.99 17.29
C LYS A 100 5.19 2.85 16.61
N LYS A 101 4.88 4.11 16.30
CA LYS A 101 5.86 5.06 15.75
C LYS A 101 7.01 5.30 16.73
N ASN A 102 6.72 5.46 18.01
CA ASN A 102 7.75 5.64 19.03
C ASN A 102 8.62 4.39 19.18
N GLU A 103 8.02 3.20 19.22
CA GLU A 103 8.73 1.92 19.25
C GLU A 103 9.72 1.80 18.07
N LEU A 104 9.26 2.08 16.85
CA LEU A 104 10.11 2.05 15.65
C LEU A 104 11.20 3.11 15.68
N LEU A 105 10.90 4.32 16.16
CA LEU A 105 11.87 5.39 16.28
C LEU A 105 12.99 5.02 17.27
N PHE A 106 12.65 4.41 18.40
CA PHE A 106 13.65 3.95 19.37
C PHE A 106 14.53 2.84 18.80
N ALA A 107 13.93 1.88 18.08
CA ALA A 107 14.69 0.84 17.39
C ALA A 107 15.67 1.41 16.35
N GLU A 108 15.24 2.43 15.59
CA GLU A 108 16.09 3.10 14.60
C GLU A 108 17.24 3.88 15.26
N ILE A 109 16.97 4.58 16.36
CA ILE A 109 18.01 5.29 17.14
C ILE A 109 19.06 4.29 17.65
N GLU A 110 18.63 3.18 18.25
CA GLU A 110 19.53 2.14 18.76
C GLU A 110 20.39 1.54 17.65
N TYR A 111 19.79 1.24 16.50
CA TYR A 111 20.50 0.74 15.33
C TYR A 111 21.56 1.73 14.84
N MET A 112 21.21 3.02 14.73
CA MET A 112 22.13 4.06 14.28
C MET A 112 23.28 4.28 15.26
N GLN A 113 23.02 4.26 16.58
CA GLN A 113 24.06 4.35 17.60
C GLN A 113 25.03 3.18 17.53
N LYS A 114 24.53 1.95 17.36
CA LYS A 114 25.38 0.78 17.19
C LYS A 114 26.25 0.89 15.94
N ARG A 115 25.67 1.32 14.83
CA ARG A 115 26.40 1.53 13.56
C ARG A 115 27.48 2.61 13.69
N GLU A 116 27.20 3.69 14.41
CA GLU A 116 28.19 4.73 14.69
C GLU A 116 29.38 4.17 15.46
N ILE A 117 29.14 3.39 16.52
CA ILE A 117 30.19 2.75 17.30
C ILE A 117 31.03 1.80 16.44
N ASP A 118 30.38 0.95 15.64
CA ASP A 118 31.08 0.01 14.76
C ASP A 118 31.95 0.73 13.71
N LEU A 119 31.43 1.79 13.11
CA LEU A 119 32.19 2.62 12.17
C LEU A 119 33.37 3.32 12.85
N HIS A 120 33.16 3.85 14.06
CA HIS A 120 34.21 4.48 14.83
C HIS A 120 35.35 3.49 15.16
N ASN A 121 35.00 2.28 15.60
CA ASN A 121 35.96 1.20 15.88
C ASN A 121 36.74 0.79 14.62
N ASN A 122 36.06 0.61 13.49
CA ASN A 122 36.69 0.30 12.21
C ASN A 122 37.63 1.42 11.76
N ASN A 123 37.24 2.69 11.92
CA ASN A 123 38.07 3.83 11.56
C ASN A 123 39.33 3.90 12.43
N GLN A 124 39.22 3.68 13.74
CA GLN A 124 40.36 3.59 14.64
C GLN A 124 41.33 2.47 14.25
N LEU A 125 40.81 1.28 13.94
CA LEU A 125 41.62 0.14 13.48
C LEU A 125 42.38 0.47 12.19
N LEU A 126 41.72 1.12 11.23
CA LEU A 126 42.34 1.52 9.97
C LEU A 126 43.45 2.56 10.19
N ARG A 127 43.21 3.55 11.06
CA ARG A 127 44.25 4.54 11.43
C ARG A 127 45.48 3.88 12.05
N ALA A 128 45.27 2.91 12.95
CA ALA A 128 46.38 2.16 13.54
C ALA A 128 47.15 1.34 12.49
N LYS A 129 46.45 0.70 11.54
CA LYS A 129 47.07 -0.05 10.43
C LYS A 129 47.85 0.85 9.46
N ILE A 130 47.37 2.07 9.21
CA ILE A 130 48.06 3.06 8.36
C ILE A 130 49.36 3.46 9.05
N ALA A 131 49.31 3.88 10.32
CA ALA A 131 50.50 4.27 11.08
C ALA A 131 51.55 3.13 11.14
N GLU A 132 51.10 1.88 11.29
CA GLU A 132 52.00 0.72 11.26
C GLU A 132 52.65 0.50 9.89
N ASN A 133 51.91 0.63 8.79
CA ASN A 133 52.48 0.52 7.45
C ASN A 133 53.48 1.64 7.15
N GLU A 134 53.18 2.87 7.57
CA GLU A 134 54.10 4.00 7.42
C GLU A 134 55.43 3.74 8.15
N ARG A 135 55.38 3.20 9.38
CA ARG A 135 56.58 2.78 10.12
C ARG A 135 57.36 1.68 9.41
N LYS A 136 56.69 0.66 8.88
CA LYS A 136 57.34 -0.42 8.11
C LYS A 136 57.99 0.09 6.83
N GLN A 137 57.33 1.01 6.13
CA GLN A 137 57.86 1.59 4.90
C GLN A 137 59.07 2.51 5.17
N GLN A 138 59.04 3.27 6.27
CA GLN A 138 60.21 4.01 6.74
C GLN A 138 61.36 3.06 7.12
N SER A 139 61.08 1.96 7.84
CA SER A 139 62.09 0.95 8.19
C SER A 139 62.74 0.28 6.96
N MET A 140 61.99 0.06 5.89
CA MET A 140 62.50 -0.52 4.64
C MET A 140 63.37 0.47 3.84
N ASN A 141 63.13 1.78 3.98
CA ASN A 141 63.91 2.82 3.30
C ASN A 141 65.26 3.15 3.97
N LEU A 142 65.55 2.61 5.17
CA LEU A 142 66.81 2.83 5.90
C LEU A 142 67.86 1.70 5.73
N MET A 143 67.66 0.72 4.84
CA MET A 143 68.69 -0.27 4.46
C MET A 143 69.56 0.29 3.31
N PRO A 144 70.86 0.60 3.52
CA PRO A 144 71.75 1.00 2.43
C PRO A 144 72.29 -0.25 1.74
N GLY A 145 71.68 -0.61 0.60
CA GLY A 145 72.23 -1.60 -0.33
C GLY A 145 71.34 -2.82 -0.55
N GLY A 146 70.65 -2.84 -1.69
CA GLY A 146 69.88 -4.01 -2.12
C GLY A 146 68.92 -3.74 -3.27
N SER A 147 69.50 -3.46 -4.43
CA SER A 147 68.98 -3.75 -5.78
C SER A 147 67.49 -3.56 -6.10
N SER A 148 67.26 -2.67 -7.06
CA SER A 148 66.13 -2.66 -8.00
C SER A 148 65.90 -4.04 -8.66
N ALA A 149 65.17 -4.94 -8.01
CA ALA A 149 64.45 -6.06 -8.61
C ALA A 149 63.60 -6.74 -7.52
N ASN A 150 62.29 -6.89 -7.76
CA ASN A 150 61.28 -7.59 -6.96
C ASN A 150 60.24 -6.72 -6.22
N PHE A 151 59.65 -5.73 -6.90
CA PHE A 151 58.41 -5.10 -6.42
C PHE A 151 57.14 -5.94 -6.69
N GLU A 152 57.22 -7.07 -7.40
CA GLU A 152 56.02 -7.79 -7.89
C GLU A 152 55.69 -9.12 -7.19
N ALA A 153 56.41 -9.55 -6.15
CA ALA A 153 56.15 -10.85 -5.53
C ALA A 153 56.13 -10.78 -3.99
N LEU A 154 54.99 -11.16 -3.40
CA LEU A 154 54.56 -11.06 -1.99
C LEU A 154 53.99 -9.68 -1.64
N HIS A 155 52.71 -9.48 -1.35
CA HIS A 155 51.78 -10.40 -0.69
C HIS A 155 50.35 -9.88 -0.90
N SER A 156 49.67 -10.40 -1.92
CA SER A 156 48.22 -10.30 -2.07
C SER A 156 47.55 -11.14 -0.97
N GLN A 157 47.33 -10.57 0.20
CA GLN A 157 46.28 -11.07 1.08
C GLN A 157 44.97 -10.46 0.61
N PRO A 158 43.95 -11.26 0.25
CA PRO A 158 42.68 -10.71 -0.18
C PRO A 158 42.12 -9.94 1.01
N TYR A 159 42.05 -8.62 0.85
CA TYR A 159 41.20 -7.79 1.69
C TYR A 159 39.79 -8.30 1.47
N ASP A 160 39.30 -9.14 2.40
CA ASP A 160 38.00 -9.78 2.26
C ASP A 160 36.89 -8.75 2.52
N SER A 161 36.56 -7.98 1.49
CA SER A 161 35.45 -7.03 1.48
C SER A 161 34.08 -7.72 1.66
N ARG A 162 34.00 -9.07 1.72
CA ARG A 162 32.73 -9.77 1.94
C ARG A 162 32.10 -9.49 3.31
N ASN A 163 32.88 -9.08 4.31
CA ASN A 163 32.31 -8.76 5.62
C ASN A 163 31.56 -7.40 5.66
N TYR A 164 31.75 -6.53 4.67
CA TYR A 164 31.08 -5.22 4.63
C TYR A 164 29.65 -5.30 4.06
N PHE A 165 29.31 -6.37 3.34
CA PHE A 165 28.00 -6.55 2.69
C PHE A 165 27.02 -7.46 3.45
N GLN A 166 27.45 -8.09 4.56
CA GLN A 166 26.63 -9.10 5.22
C GLN A 166 25.65 -8.55 6.29
N VAL A 167 25.66 -7.24 6.53
CA VAL A 167 24.69 -6.58 7.43
C VAL A 167 23.31 -6.38 6.79
N ASP A 168 23.17 -6.55 5.47
CA ASP A 168 21.88 -6.42 4.79
C ASP A 168 21.05 -7.74 4.79
N ALA A 169 21.67 -8.87 5.12
CA ALA A 169 21.06 -10.20 4.99
C ALA A 169 20.27 -10.71 6.22
N LEU A 170 20.18 -9.90 7.29
CA LEU A 170 19.36 -10.23 8.48
C LEU A 170 18.16 -9.29 8.68
N GLN A 171 17.77 -8.53 7.65
CA GLN A 171 16.49 -7.81 7.68
C GLN A 171 15.34 -8.83 7.63
N PRO A 172 14.44 -8.86 8.63
CA PRO A 172 13.14 -9.49 8.41
C PRO A 172 12.52 -8.73 7.25
N ALA A 173 12.02 -9.46 6.25
CA ALA A 173 11.38 -8.91 5.06
C ALA A 173 10.17 -8.05 5.43
N THR A 174 10.43 -6.80 5.79
CA THR A 174 9.45 -5.73 5.78
C THR A 174 9.90 -4.80 4.67
N ASN A 175 9.26 -4.97 3.50
CA ASN A 175 9.28 -3.99 2.43
C ASN A 175 8.73 -2.66 3.00
N TYR A 176 9.57 -1.91 3.70
CA TYR A 176 9.38 -0.50 3.93
C TYR A 176 10.11 0.21 2.81
N TYR A 177 9.33 0.87 1.95
CA TYR A 177 9.81 1.97 1.13
C TYR A 177 10.76 2.82 1.97
N ASN A 178 12.04 2.90 1.58
CA ASN A 178 13.06 3.67 2.28
C ASN A 178 12.93 5.15 1.85
N PRO A 179 12.26 6.03 2.60
CA PRO A 179 12.01 7.43 2.20
C PRO A 179 13.24 8.31 2.48
N GLN A 180 14.19 7.80 3.27
CA GLN A 180 15.32 8.56 3.81
C GLN A 180 16.31 8.99 2.73
N GLN A 181 16.63 8.10 1.77
CA GLN A 181 17.52 8.44 0.64
C GLN A 181 16.92 9.52 -0.27
N GLN A 182 15.59 9.58 -0.39
CA GLN A 182 14.92 10.60 -1.20
C GLN A 182 14.90 11.96 -0.47
N GLN A 183 14.76 11.96 0.85
CA GLN A 183 14.81 13.16 1.69
C GLN A 183 16.19 13.84 1.63
N ASP A 184 17.27 13.06 1.70
CA ASP A 184 18.64 13.59 1.66
C ASP A 184 18.97 14.21 0.29
N GLN A 185 18.47 13.61 -0.80
CA GLN A 185 18.58 14.17 -2.16
C GLN A 185 17.85 15.53 -2.30
N ILE A 186 16.64 15.63 -1.76
CA ILE A 186 15.86 16.88 -1.80
C ILE A 186 16.53 17.97 -0.96
N ALA A 187 17.07 17.62 0.20
CA ALA A 187 17.78 18.56 1.06
C ALA A 187 19.03 19.14 0.36
N LEU A 188 19.82 18.32 -0.33
CA LEU A 188 20.99 18.77 -1.09
C LEU A 188 20.61 19.67 -2.27
N GLN A 189 19.53 19.35 -3.00
CA GLN A 189 19.02 20.22 -4.08
C GLN A 189 18.55 21.57 -3.57
N LEU A 190 17.84 21.60 -2.44
CA LEU A 190 17.42 22.84 -1.80
C LEU A 190 18.65 23.64 -1.36
N LEU A 191 19.64 23.03 -0.73
CA LEU A 191 20.84 23.74 -0.28
C LEU A 191 21.62 24.38 -1.45
N MET A 192 21.68 23.70 -2.60
CA MET A 192 22.24 24.27 -3.84
C MET A 192 21.40 25.43 -4.39
N LEU A 193 20.07 25.32 -4.39
CA LEU A 193 19.15 26.36 -4.86
C LEU A 193 19.22 27.63 -3.99
N TRP A 194 19.22 27.46 -2.67
CA TRP A 194 19.31 28.56 -1.72
C TRP A 194 20.67 29.26 -1.80
N GLY A 195 21.76 28.53 -2.01
CA GLY A 195 23.08 29.12 -2.26
C GLY A 195 23.12 29.97 -3.53
N ARG A 196 22.52 29.50 -4.64
CA ARG A 196 22.42 30.27 -5.89
C ARG A 196 21.56 31.52 -5.72
N ALA A 197 20.43 31.42 -5.04
CA ALA A 197 19.56 32.56 -4.76
C ALA A 197 20.24 33.62 -3.88
N TRP A 198 20.96 33.18 -2.84
CA TRP A 198 21.74 34.07 -1.98
C TRP A 198 22.86 34.79 -2.74
N PHE A 199 23.57 34.08 -3.61
CA PHE A 199 24.60 34.69 -4.47
C PHE A 199 24.02 35.74 -5.42
N ILE A 200 22.88 35.45 -6.07
CA ILE A 200 22.19 36.41 -6.95
C ILE A 200 21.73 37.64 -6.17
N ALA A 201 21.17 37.45 -4.97
CA ALA A 201 20.76 38.55 -4.11
C ALA A 201 21.94 39.44 -3.70
N ALA A 202 23.06 38.83 -3.30
CA ALA A 202 24.29 39.54 -2.94
C ALA A 202 24.84 40.37 -4.12
N VAL A 203 24.90 39.77 -5.32
CA VAL A 203 25.32 40.49 -6.54
C VAL A 203 24.35 41.62 -6.89
N SER A 204 23.05 41.41 -6.76
CA SER A 204 22.04 42.45 -7.01
C SER A 204 22.20 43.65 -6.07
N VAL A 205 22.45 43.41 -4.79
CA VAL A 205 22.71 44.47 -3.79
C VAL A 205 24.01 45.21 -4.12
N LEU A 206 25.07 44.47 -4.48
CA LEU A 206 26.35 45.05 -4.84
C LEU A 206 26.23 45.95 -6.09
N VAL A 207 25.54 45.49 -7.14
CA VAL A 207 25.31 46.26 -8.36
C VAL A 207 24.48 47.52 -8.07
N LYS A 208 23.43 47.42 -7.25
CA LYS A 208 22.63 48.59 -6.83
C LYS A 208 23.47 49.62 -6.08
N ASN A 209 24.34 49.18 -5.16
CA ASN A 209 25.23 50.07 -4.43
C ASN A 209 26.27 50.74 -5.36
N ILE A 210 26.87 49.98 -6.28
CA ILE A 210 27.82 50.53 -7.26
C ILE A 210 27.12 51.56 -8.16
N LEU A 211 25.91 51.28 -8.64
CA LEU A 211 25.15 52.20 -9.49
C LEU A 211 24.78 53.48 -8.74
N ALA A 212 24.36 53.37 -7.48
CA ALA A 212 24.06 54.53 -6.62
C ALA A 212 25.31 55.40 -6.38
N LEU A 213 26.48 54.77 -6.17
CA LEU A 213 27.76 55.49 -6.03
C LEU A 213 28.17 56.20 -7.33
N CYS A 214 27.93 55.57 -8.49
CA CYS A 214 28.18 56.20 -9.80
C CYS A 214 27.26 57.41 -10.04
N GLN A 215 25.97 57.32 -9.71
CA GLN A 215 25.03 58.44 -9.88
C GLN A 215 25.35 59.61 -8.93
N MET A 216 25.79 59.33 -7.71
CA MET A 216 26.24 60.38 -6.77
C MET A 216 27.47 61.13 -7.28
N LYS A 217 28.45 60.43 -7.87
CA LYS A 217 29.64 61.05 -8.47
C LYS A 217 29.36 61.83 -9.76
N ALA A 218 28.28 61.54 -10.46
CA ALA A 218 27.89 62.25 -11.69
C ALA A 218 27.09 63.54 -11.42
N THR A 219 26.67 63.78 -10.18
CA THR A 219 25.83 64.92 -9.77
C THR A 219 26.65 66.05 -9.09
N ILE A 220 27.96 65.83 -8.88
CA ILE A 220 28.93 66.80 -8.35
C ILE A 220 29.84 67.22 -9.50
#